data_AF-A0A6N7VQL4-F1
#
_entry.id   AF-A0A6N7VQL4-F1
#
_cell.length_a   1.000
_cell.length_b   1.000
_cell.length_c   1.000
_cell.angle_alpha   90.00
_cell.angle_beta   90.00
_cell.angle_gamma   90.00
#
_symmetry.space_group_name_H-M   'P 1'
#
loop_
_entity.id
_entity.type
_entity.pdbx_description
1 polymer ?
#
loop_
_entity_poly.entity_id
_entity_poly.type
_entity_poly.pdbx_seq_one_letter_code
_entity_poly.pdbx_strand_id
1 'polypeptide(L)'
;MSKKVCERKAGYLAFWAGNFKDVEDFYKYIQSFYCIFEGEEDEYNPEYNFLEKDFNKELEKIFSVEKEWKEEFEEMFEEAFNRFEYDFGVTFDEDFQVCGSSEEPTDELEVLFKDWKELIEPVKKFLGKDKFDKKYNCFFGIPSCKYSGIIPKISNEWGELEFLGNVKENTFSNDIAEEYNC
;
A
#
# COMPACT_ATOMS: atom_id res chain seq x y z
N MET A 1 16.82 -8.15 16.25
CA MET A 1 16.31 -8.66 14.96
C MET A 1 14.88 -8.19 14.86
N SER A 2 14.62 -7.16 14.05
CA SER A 2 13.27 -6.73 13.71
C SER A 2 12.48 -7.95 13.23
N LYS A 3 11.26 -8.16 13.75
CA LYS A 3 10.38 -9.21 13.23
C LYS A 3 10.10 -8.84 11.78
N LYS A 4 10.51 -9.68 10.82
CA LYS A 4 10.18 -9.45 9.42
C LYS A 4 8.66 -9.35 9.26
N VAL A 5 8.21 -8.14 8.97
CA VAL A 5 6.80 -7.78 8.89
C VAL A 5 6.16 -8.35 7.62
N CYS A 6 6.94 -8.43 6.54
CA CYS A 6 6.61 -9.14 5.29
C CYS A 6 7.72 -10.14 4.91
N GLU A 7 7.33 -11.35 4.50
CA GLU A 7 8.20 -12.33 3.83
C GLU A 7 8.04 -12.16 2.31
N ARG A 8 9.12 -11.82 1.59
CA ARG A 8 9.10 -11.80 0.11
C ARG A 8 8.96 -13.21 -0.43
N LYS A 9 7.83 -13.50 -1.09
CA LYS A 9 7.45 -14.86 -1.49
C LYS A 9 6.53 -14.86 -2.71
N ALA A 10 7.05 -15.38 -3.82
CA ALA A 10 6.27 -15.65 -5.03
C ALA A 10 5.04 -16.51 -4.77
N GLY A 11 4.00 -16.34 -5.58
CA GLY A 11 2.73 -17.05 -5.44
C GLY A 11 1.79 -16.49 -4.36
N TYR A 12 2.13 -15.34 -3.78
CA TYR A 12 1.33 -14.67 -2.76
C TYR A 12 1.20 -13.17 -3.04
N LEU A 13 0.01 -12.66 -2.75
CA LEU A 13 -0.35 -11.25 -2.72
C LEU A 13 -0.84 -10.92 -1.31
N ALA A 14 -0.13 -10.03 -0.61
CA ALA A 14 -0.66 -9.46 0.62
C ALA A 14 -1.78 -8.49 0.25
N PHE A 15 -2.95 -8.62 0.86
CA PHE A 15 -4.18 -7.99 0.39
C PHE A 15 -4.87 -7.20 1.49
N TRP A 16 -5.17 -5.94 1.19
CA TRP A 16 -5.87 -5.00 2.03
C TRP A 16 -7.11 -4.45 1.33
N ALA A 17 -8.13 -4.10 2.09
CA ALA A 17 -9.30 -3.39 1.59
C ALA A 17 -9.76 -2.34 2.61
N GLY A 18 -10.39 -1.28 2.11
CA GLY A 18 -10.65 -0.09 2.93
C GLY A 18 -11.78 0.78 2.45
N ASN A 19 -12.00 1.85 3.20
CA ASN A 19 -12.89 2.93 2.83
C ASN A 19 -12.21 4.28 3.05
N PHE A 20 -12.10 5.06 1.99
CA PHE A 20 -11.62 6.44 2.01
C PHE A 20 -12.77 7.36 1.60
N LYS A 21 -12.86 8.56 2.19
CA LYS A 21 -13.92 9.50 1.84
C LYS A 21 -13.77 9.98 0.39
N ASP A 22 -12.54 10.32 0.04
CA ASP A 22 -12.14 10.75 -1.29
C ASP A 22 -11.14 9.74 -1.85
N VAL A 23 -11.40 9.27 -3.07
CA VAL A 23 -10.55 8.26 -3.74
C VAL A 23 -9.14 8.78 -3.97
N GLU A 24 -8.98 10.09 -4.17
CA GLU A 24 -7.66 10.73 -4.30
C GLU A 24 -6.82 10.57 -3.03
N ASP A 25 -7.44 10.59 -1.84
CA ASP A 25 -6.71 10.39 -0.59
C ASP A 25 -6.24 8.94 -0.43
N PHE A 26 -6.94 7.97 -1.01
CA PHE A 26 -6.47 6.60 -1.07
C PHE A 26 -5.18 6.50 -1.91
N TYR A 27 -5.15 7.09 -3.11
CA TYR A 27 -3.95 7.08 -3.96
C TYR A 27 -2.78 7.82 -3.31
N LYS A 28 -3.03 8.98 -2.68
CA LYS A 28 -2.01 9.68 -1.87
C LYS A 28 -1.48 8.84 -0.72
N TYR A 29 -2.32 7.98 -0.11
CA TYR A 29 -1.90 7.16 1.02
C TYR A 29 -0.94 6.03 0.63
N ILE A 30 -1.06 5.51 -0.59
CA ILE A 30 -0.28 4.36 -1.08
C ILE A 30 0.88 4.72 -2.00
N GLN A 31 1.01 5.98 -2.42
CA GLN A 31 2.09 6.44 -3.29
C GLN A 31 3.30 6.97 -2.51
N SER A 32 4.44 7.05 -3.19
CA SER A 32 5.66 7.68 -2.69
C SER A 32 5.66 9.15 -3.05
N PHE A 33 6.15 9.94 -2.10
CA PHE A 33 6.46 11.33 -2.32
C PHE A 33 7.96 11.53 -2.25
N TYR A 34 8.52 12.31 -3.17
CA TYR A 34 9.96 12.53 -3.29
C TYR A 34 10.35 13.92 -2.78
N CYS A 35 11.53 14.02 -2.21
CA CYS A 35 12.14 15.30 -1.84
C CYS A 35 12.86 15.89 -3.06
N ILE A 36 12.57 17.14 -3.39
CA ILE A 36 13.33 17.94 -4.36
C ILE A 36 14.20 18.98 -3.64
N PHE A 37 15.39 19.23 -4.16
CA PHE A 37 16.40 20.06 -3.50
C PHE A 37 16.36 21.52 -3.97
N GLU A 38 17.05 22.42 -3.26
CA GLU A 38 17.18 23.83 -3.64
C GLU A 38 17.73 23.97 -5.06
N GLY A 39 17.03 24.73 -5.92
CA GLY A 39 17.35 24.91 -7.33
C GLY A 39 16.54 24.05 -8.32
N GLU A 40 15.66 23.17 -7.83
CA GLU A 40 14.72 22.35 -8.63
C GLU A 40 13.26 22.81 -8.41
N GLU A 41 13.04 24.10 -8.09
CA GLU A 41 11.70 24.57 -7.71
C GLU A 41 10.65 24.46 -8.83
N ASP A 42 11.09 24.36 -10.09
CA ASP A 42 10.23 24.12 -11.24
C ASP A 42 9.69 22.68 -11.33
N GLU A 43 10.29 21.73 -10.60
CA GLU A 43 9.82 20.35 -10.45
C GLU A 43 8.84 20.15 -9.28
N TYR A 44 8.55 21.22 -8.52
CA TYR A 44 7.61 21.15 -7.40
C TYR A 44 6.20 20.80 -7.87
N ASN A 45 5.74 19.62 -7.47
CA ASN A 45 4.38 19.17 -7.67
C ASN A 45 3.88 18.48 -6.40
N PRO A 46 2.99 19.10 -5.59
CA PRO A 46 2.54 18.52 -4.32
C PRO A 46 1.78 17.20 -4.46
N GLU A 47 1.50 16.75 -5.69
CA GLU A 47 0.99 15.41 -5.96
C GLU A 47 2.08 14.33 -5.90
N TYR A 48 3.36 14.65 -6.10
CA TYR A 48 4.46 13.67 -6.20
C TYR A 48 5.76 14.11 -5.51
N ASN A 49 6.08 15.40 -5.49
CA ASN A 49 7.36 15.95 -5.05
C ASN A 49 7.16 17.14 -4.09
N PHE A 50 7.94 17.18 -3.02
CA PHE A 50 7.96 18.27 -2.05
C PHE A 50 9.32 18.95 -1.96
N LEU A 51 9.31 20.26 -1.76
CA LEU A 51 10.50 20.96 -1.28
C LEU A 51 10.92 20.38 0.07
N GLU A 52 12.23 20.29 0.33
CA GLU A 52 12.82 19.72 1.55
C GLU A 52 12.12 20.16 2.85
N LYS A 53 11.76 21.45 2.96
CA LYS A 53 11.07 21.98 4.13
C LYS A 53 9.68 21.36 4.34
N ASP A 54 8.92 21.14 3.28
CA ASP A 54 7.58 20.57 3.37
C ASP A 54 7.64 19.04 3.46
N PHE A 55 8.60 18.41 2.79
CA PHE A 55 8.94 17.00 2.95
C PHE A 55 9.21 16.64 4.43
N ASN A 56 10.11 17.39 5.09
CA ASN A 56 10.44 17.19 6.50
C ASN A 56 9.24 17.36 7.44
N LYS A 57 8.30 18.26 7.13
CA LYS A 57 7.06 18.39 7.92
C LYS A 57 6.14 17.18 7.78
N GLU A 58 6.07 16.56 6.61
CA GLU A 58 5.29 15.33 6.43
C GLU A 58 5.94 14.16 7.16
N LEU A 59 7.27 14.03 7.11
CA LEU A 59 8.01 13.05 7.90
C LEU A 59 7.78 13.22 9.41
N GLU A 60 7.82 14.45 9.93
CA GLU A 60 7.51 14.72 11.34
C GLU A 60 6.12 14.21 11.75
N LYS A 61 5.12 14.34 10.87
CA LYS A 61 3.78 13.79 11.11
C LYS A 61 3.77 12.27 11.09
N ILE A 62 4.41 11.64 10.10
CA ILE A 62 4.49 10.18 9.98
C ILE A 62 5.18 9.59 11.21
N PHE A 63 6.36 10.11 11.57
CA PHE A 63 7.17 9.63 12.68
C PHE A 63 6.68 10.07 14.07
N SER A 64 5.62 10.90 14.14
CA SER A 64 4.93 11.18 15.41
C SER A 64 4.21 9.95 15.97
N VAL A 65 3.93 8.96 15.12
CA VAL A 65 3.37 7.67 15.52
C VAL A 65 4.50 6.69 15.75
N GLU A 66 4.80 6.37 17.02
CA GLU A 66 5.87 5.43 17.37
C GLU A 66 5.59 3.99 16.90
N LYS A 67 6.56 3.40 16.20
CA LYS A 67 6.53 2.03 15.65
C LYS A 67 7.85 1.32 15.92
N GLU A 68 7.83 -0.01 16.00
CA GLU A 68 9.05 -0.81 16.25
C GLU A 68 10.09 -0.71 15.12
N TRP A 69 9.68 -0.31 13.92
CA TRP A 69 10.55 -0.14 12.74
C TRP A 69 10.88 1.33 12.45
N LYS A 70 10.59 2.25 13.36
CA LYS A 70 10.78 3.69 13.12
C LYS A 70 12.21 4.03 12.69
N GLU A 71 13.21 3.56 13.43
CA GLU A 71 14.63 3.82 13.12
C GLU A 71 15.01 3.34 11.70
N GLU A 72 14.51 2.17 11.28
CA GLU A 72 14.76 1.62 9.93
C GLU A 72 14.15 2.51 8.85
N PHE A 73 12.95 3.05 9.08
CA PHE A 73 12.28 3.94 8.14
C PHE A 73 12.81 5.37 8.14
N GLU A 74 13.30 5.88 9.27
CA GLU A 74 13.98 7.19 9.32
C GLU A 74 15.23 7.19 8.44
N GLU A 75 15.99 6.09 8.40
CA GLU A 75 17.15 5.93 7.51
C GLU A 75 16.74 5.75 6.04
N MET A 76 15.57 5.15 5.77
CA MET A 76 15.09 4.96 4.40
C MET A 76 14.44 6.21 3.81
N PHE A 77 13.75 7.00 4.63
CA PHE A 77 12.94 8.14 4.18
C PHE A 77 13.72 9.44 4.10
N GLU A 78 14.96 9.38 3.58
CA GLU A 78 15.78 10.57 3.36
C GLU A 78 15.35 11.34 2.10
N GLU A 79 15.04 10.60 1.02
CA GLU A 79 14.75 11.18 -0.31
C GLU A 79 13.33 10.89 -0.81
N ALA A 80 12.66 9.89 -0.24
CA ALA A 80 11.27 9.57 -0.55
C ALA A 80 10.58 8.96 0.67
N PHE A 81 9.26 9.17 0.81
CA PHE A 81 8.48 8.48 1.83
C PHE A 81 7.18 7.93 1.27
N ASN A 82 6.70 6.85 1.87
CA ASN A 82 5.37 6.29 1.64
C ASN A 82 4.68 6.04 2.98
N ARG A 83 3.49 6.64 3.18
CA ARG A 83 2.79 6.54 4.48
C ARG A 83 2.28 5.12 4.74
N PHE A 84 1.78 4.41 3.72
CA PHE A 84 1.36 3.02 3.85
C PHE A 84 2.51 2.13 4.33
N GLU A 85 3.70 2.30 3.74
CA GLU A 85 4.88 1.53 4.11
C GLU A 85 5.19 1.68 5.60
N TYR A 86 5.22 2.91 6.10
CA TYR A 86 5.45 3.17 7.52
C TYR A 86 4.32 2.65 8.42
N ASP A 87 3.05 2.83 8.02
CA ASP A 87 1.91 2.48 8.86
C ASP A 87 1.81 0.95 9.08
N PHE A 88 2.14 0.16 8.05
CA PHE A 88 2.14 -1.29 8.08
C PHE A 88 3.52 -1.92 8.29
N GLY A 89 4.61 -1.15 8.27
CA GLY A 89 5.98 -1.64 8.45
C GLY A 89 6.46 -2.53 7.31
N VAL A 90 6.04 -2.24 6.08
CA VAL A 90 6.41 -2.99 4.89
C VAL A 90 7.05 -2.06 3.89
N THR A 91 7.93 -2.59 3.04
CA THR A 91 8.42 -1.86 1.88
C THR A 91 7.85 -2.49 0.61
N PHE A 92 7.81 -1.79 -0.51
CA PHE A 92 7.52 -2.35 -1.83
C PHE A 92 8.02 -1.43 -2.94
N ASP A 93 8.01 -1.93 -4.16
CA ASP A 93 8.27 -1.13 -5.35
C ASP A 93 6.90 -0.78 -5.96
N GLU A 94 6.67 0.50 -6.14
CA GLU A 94 5.38 1.06 -6.51
C GLU A 94 4.96 0.69 -7.93
N ASP A 95 5.92 0.38 -8.80
CA ASP A 95 5.64 -0.09 -10.16
C ASP A 95 4.90 -1.43 -10.18
N PHE A 96 4.95 -2.15 -9.04
CA PHE A 96 4.41 -3.50 -8.87
C PHE A 96 3.18 -3.57 -7.98
N GLN A 97 2.72 -2.45 -7.45
CA GLN A 97 1.52 -2.43 -6.63
C GLN A 97 0.27 -2.72 -7.46
N VAL A 98 -0.69 -3.42 -6.85
CA VAL A 98 -2.01 -3.63 -7.45
C VAL A 98 -3.07 -2.94 -6.60
N CYS A 99 -3.80 -2.01 -7.18
CA CYS A 99 -4.78 -1.22 -6.44
C CYS A 99 -5.95 -0.81 -7.31
N GLY A 100 -7.11 -0.63 -6.69
CA GLY A 100 -8.28 -0.13 -7.40
C GLY A 100 -9.29 0.47 -6.45
N SER A 101 -10.18 1.28 -7.02
CA SER A 101 -11.18 2.00 -6.28
C SER A 101 -12.53 2.06 -6.99
N SER A 102 -13.57 2.36 -6.21
CA SER A 102 -14.90 2.71 -6.67
C SER A 102 -15.36 4.01 -5.99
N GLU A 103 -16.23 4.78 -6.65
CA GLU A 103 -16.78 6.01 -6.06
C GLU A 103 -17.59 5.70 -4.79
N GLU A 104 -18.43 4.67 -4.86
CA GLU A 104 -19.26 4.22 -3.75
C GLU A 104 -18.74 2.88 -3.18
N PRO A 105 -18.81 2.67 -1.85
CA PRO A 105 -18.48 1.38 -1.25
C PRO A 105 -19.35 0.23 -1.79
N THR A 106 -18.71 -0.88 -2.12
CA THR A 106 -19.31 -2.08 -2.71
C THR A 106 -18.83 -3.35 -2.01
N ASP A 107 -19.69 -4.37 -1.94
CA ASP A 107 -19.31 -5.74 -1.56
C ASP A 107 -18.98 -6.62 -2.78
N GLU A 108 -19.29 -6.16 -3.99
CA GLU A 108 -19.08 -6.88 -5.24
C GLU A 108 -17.63 -6.78 -5.73
N LEU A 109 -16.96 -7.92 -5.92
CA LEU A 109 -15.57 -7.99 -6.36
C LEU A 109 -15.41 -7.44 -7.79
N GLU A 110 -16.36 -7.73 -8.67
CA GLU A 110 -16.34 -7.33 -10.07
C GLU A 110 -16.33 -5.80 -10.25
N VAL A 111 -16.88 -5.07 -9.28
CA VAL A 111 -16.87 -3.60 -9.27
C VAL A 111 -15.50 -3.10 -8.81
N LEU A 112 -14.99 -3.62 -7.69
CA LEU A 112 -13.76 -3.13 -7.07
C LEU A 112 -12.50 -3.53 -7.86
N PHE A 113 -12.52 -4.70 -8.52
CA PHE A 113 -11.44 -5.25 -9.34
C PHE A 113 -11.68 -5.06 -10.85
N LYS A 114 -12.42 -4.02 -11.26
CA LYS A 114 -12.78 -3.79 -12.68
C LYS A 114 -11.55 -3.76 -13.62
N ASP A 115 -10.43 -3.24 -13.12
CA ASP A 115 -9.15 -3.10 -13.84
C ASP A 115 -8.16 -4.24 -13.54
N TRP A 116 -8.53 -5.16 -12.63
CA TRP A 116 -7.70 -6.26 -12.12
C TRP A 116 -8.47 -7.57 -12.08
N LYS A 117 -9.14 -7.92 -13.19
CA LYS A 117 -10.11 -9.03 -13.25
C LYS A 117 -9.47 -10.38 -12.93
N GLU A 118 -8.17 -10.52 -13.18
CA GLU A 118 -7.34 -11.67 -12.89
C GLU A 118 -7.27 -11.98 -11.39
N LEU A 119 -7.49 -10.98 -10.52
CA LEU A 119 -7.52 -11.14 -9.07
C LEU A 119 -8.87 -11.64 -8.54
N ILE A 120 -9.96 -11.55 -9.32
CA ILE A 120 -11.31 -11.90 -8.85
C ILE A 120 -11.36 -13.37 -8.39
N GLU A 121 -10.94 -14.32 -9.23
CA GLU A 121 -10.98 -15.75 -8.87
C GLU A 121 -10.05 -16.12 -7.69
N PRO A 122 -8.78 -15.65 -7.64
CA PRO A 122 -7.93 -15.81 -6.47
C PRO A 122 -8.55 -15.28 -5.18
N VAL A 123 -9.15 -14.07 -5.22
CA VAL A 123 -9.79 -13.45 -4.06
C VAL A 123 -11.06 -14.20 -3.67
N LYS A 124 -11.90 -14.63 -4.61
CA LYS A 124 -13.07 -15.49 -4.33
C LYS A 124 -12.68 -16.76 -3.61
N LYS A 125 -11.64 -17.45 -4.10
CA LYS A 125 -11.12 -18.67 -3.47
C LYS A 125 -10.57 -18.41 -2.07
N PHE A 126 -9.91 -17.27 -1.87
CA PHE A 126 -9.40 -16.85 -0.56
C PHE A 126 -10.53 -16.56 0.43
N LEU A 127 -11.55 -15.80 0.00
CA LEU A 127 -12.71 -15.45 0.82
C LEU A 127 -13.66 -16.65 1.05
N GLY A 128 -13.64 -17.64 0.16
CA GLY A 128 -14.57 -18.78 0.15
C GLY A 128 -15.98 -18.43 -0.32
N LYS A 129 -16.12 -17.32 -1.06
CA LYS A 129 -17.41 -16.73 -1.48
C LYS A 129 -17.19 -15.68 -2.58
N ASP A 130 -18.28 -15.28 -3.21
CA ASP A 130 -18.26 -14.37 -4.37
C ASP A 130 -18.16 -12.88 -4.02
N LYS A 131 -18.26 -12.51 -2.74
CA LYS A 131 -18.35 -11.12 -2.29
C LYS A 131 -17.71 -10.87 -0.92
N PHE A 132 -17.43 -9.61 -0.61
CA PHE A 132 -16.90 -9.22 0.69
C PHE A 132 -17.95 -9.34 1.83
N ASP A 133 -17.50 -9.45 3.08
CA ASP A 133 -18.39 -9.39 4.27
C ASP A 133 -18.94 -7.99 4.53
N LYS A 134 -18.19 -6.97 4.10
CA LYS A 134 -18.56 -5.56 4.21
C LYS A 134 -18.22 -4.84 2.93
N LYS A 135 -18.74 -3.63 2.81
CA LYS A 135 -18.50 -2.78 1.65
C LYS A 135 -17.16 -2.06 1.78
N TYR A 136 -16.43 -2.04 0.68
CA TYR A 136 -15.16 -1.33 0.52
C TYR A 136 -15.23 -0.46 -0.74
N ASN A 137 -14.51 0.64 -0.76
CA ASN A 137 -14.36 1.46 -1.96
C ASN A 137 -12.93 1.48 -2.49
N CYS A 138 -11.99 0.82 -1.81
CA CYS A 138 -10.63 0.66 -2.29
C CYS A 138 -10.05 -0.69 -1.88
N PHE A 139 -9.10 -1.17 -2.67
CA PHE A 139 -8.22 -2.27 -2.31
C PHE A 139 -6.78 -1.95 -2.66
N PHE A 140 -5.87 -2.55 -1.91
CA PHE A 140 -4.44 -2.46 -2.14
C PHE A 140 -3.82 -3.85 -2.00
N GLY A 141 -2.88 -4.18 -2.87
CA GLY A 141 -2.20 -5.45 -2.87
C GLY A 141 -0.73 -5.28 -3.19
N ILE A 142 0.11 -6.01 -2.43
CA ILE A 142 1.54 -6.10 -2.68
C ILE A 142 1.84 -7.52 -3.14
N PRO A 143 2.16 -7.72 -4.42
CA PRO A 143 2.51 -9.05 -4.91
C PRO A 143 3.88 -9.47 -4.39
N SER A 144 4.12 -10.77 -4.39
CA SER A 144 5.32 -11.35 -3.79
C SER A 144 5.57 -10.94 -2.35
N CYS A 145 4.53 -10.54 -1.62
CA CYS A 145 4.58 -10.27 -0.20
C CYS A 145 3.64 -11.22 0.55
N LYS A 146 4.18 -11.83 1.59
CA LYS A 146 3.41 -12.54 2.60
C LYS A 146 3.49 -11.77 3.91
N TYR A 147 2.54 -10.87 4.09
CA TYR A 147 2.46 -10.00 5.26
C TYR A 147 2.04 -10.80 6.50
N SER A 148 2.69 -10.50 7.63
CA SER A 148 2.49 -11.20 8.90
C SER A 148 1.13 -10.92 9.55
N GLY A 149 0.48 -9.81 9.18
CA GLY A 149 -0.75 -9.36 9.84
C GLY A 149 -0.52 -8.69 11.19
N ILE A 150 0.72 -8.28 11.52
CA ILE A 150 1.06 -7.67 12.81
C ILE A 150 0.27 -6.38 13.07
N ILE A 151 0.07 -5.57 12.04
CA ILE A 151 -0.91 -4.48 12.03
C ILE A 151 -2.10 -4.92 11.17
N PRO A 152 -3.26 -5.25 11.78
CA PRO A 152 -4.41 -5.74 11.03
C PRO A 152 -5.24 -4.61 10.41
N LYS A 153 -5.16 -3.39 10.96
CA LYS A 153 -5.96 -2.24 10.50
C LYS A 153 -5.31 -0.92 10.88
N ILE A 154 -5.44 0.07 10.00
CA ILE A 154 -5.14 1.48 10.24
C ILE A 154 -6.40 2.29 9.97
N SER A 155 -6.55 3.37 10.75
CA SER A 155 -7.56 4.40 10.52
C SER A 155 -6.92 5.75 10.81
N ASN A 156 -7.05 6.66 9.85
CA ASN A 156 -6.52 8.01 9.93
C ASN A 156 -7.58 9.00 9.43
N GLU A 157 -7.20 10.27 9.30
CA GLU A 157 -8.08 11.36 8.86
C GLU A 157 -8.65 11.17 7.43
N TRP A 158 -7.96 10.41 6.58
CA TRP A 158 -8.31 10.16 5.18
C TRP A 158 -9.24 8.96 5.01
N GLY A 159 -9.02 7.90 5.80
CA GLY A 159 -9.79 6.68 5.67
C GLY A 159 -9.36 5.56 6.60
N GLU A 160 -9.80 4.37 6.25
CA GLU A 160 -9.40 3.14 6.90
C GLU A 160 -8.96 2.11 5.88
N LEU A 161 -7.94 1.33 6.25
CA LEU A 161 -7.46 0.20 5.47
C LEU A 161 -7.16 -0.95 6.42
N GLU A 162 -7.65 -2.14 6.09
CA GLU A 162 -7.39 -3.33 6.90
C GLU A 162 -6.80 -4.44 6.05
N PHE A 163 -5.95 -5.22 6.68
CA PHE A 163 -5.37 -6.41 6.10
C PHE A 163 -6.39 -7.54 6.11
N LEU A 164 -6.74 -8.03 4.93
CA LEU A 164 -7.67 -9.14 4.79
C LEU A 164 -6.96 -10.49 4.77
N GLY A 165 -5.73 -10.55 4.25
CA GLY A 165 -4.93 -11.76 4.29
C GLY A 165 -3.93 -11.86 3.14
N ASN A 166 -3.31 -13.03 3.03
CA ASN A 166 -2.39 -13.36 1.94
C ASN A 166 -3.13 -14.24 0.92
N VAL A 167 -3.48 -13.65 -0.22
CA VAL A 167 -4.13 -14.32 -1.35
C VAL A 167 -3.09 -15.12 -2.10
N LYS A 168 -3.42 -16.36 -2.48
CA LYS A 168 -2.57 -17.16 -3.38
C LYS A 168 -2.92 -16.84 -4.81
N GLU A 169 -1.99 -16.21 -5.51
CA GLU A 169 -2.11 -15.84 -6.92
C GLU A 169 -0.72 -15.92 -7.57
N ASN A 170 -0.65 -16.19 -8.88
CA ASN A 170 0.60 -16.38 -9.61
C ASN A 170 0.78 -15.39 -10.76
N THR A 171 -0.21 -14.55 -11.02
CA THR A 171 -0.24 -13.65 -12.18
C THR A 171 0.70 -12.49 -11.97
N PHE A 172 0.68 -11.87 -10.80
CA PHE A 172 1.48 -10.67 -10.52
C PHE A 172 2.75 -11.03 -9.75
N SER A 173 2.63 -11.92 -8.76
CA SER A 173 3.76 -12.28 -7.91
C SER A 173 4.92 -12.97 -8.65
N ASN A 174 4.68 -13.71 -9.72
CA ASN A 174 5.78 -14.38 -10.44
C ASN A 174 6.62 -13.39 -11.26
N ASP A 175 5.97 -12.48 -11.98
CA ASP A 175 6.64 -11.44 -12.76
C ASP A 175 7.55 -10.60 -11.84
N ILE A 176 7.05 -10.28 -10.65
CA ILE A 176 7.77 -9.49 -9.65
C ILE A 176 8.90 -10.29 -8.98
N ALA A 177 8.68 -11.57 -8.70
CA ALA A 177 9.70 -12.41 -8.08
C ALA A 177 10.91 -12.63 -8.99
N GLU A 178 10.74 -12.58 -10.32
CA GLU A 178 11.85 -12.63 -11.26
C GLU A 178 12.73 -11.38 -11.14
N GLU A 179 12.13 -10.19 -10.97
CA GLU A 179 12.88 -8.94 -10.85
C GLU A 179 13.58 -8.76 -9.49
N TYR A 180 12.94 -9.11 -8.37
CA TYR A 180 13.57 -9.04 -7.05
C TYR A 180 14.67 -10.09 -6.78
N ASN A 181 14.77 -11.14 -7.62
CA ASN A 181 15.77 -12.20 -7.47
C ASN A 181 16.86 -12.19 -8.56
N CYS A 182 16.91 -11.16 -9.41
CA CYS A 182 18.00 -10.95 -10.37
C CYS A 182 19.22 -10.26 -9.76
#